data_AF-X0X943-F1
#
_entry.id   AF-X0X943-F1
#
_cell.length_a   1.000
_cell.length_b   1.000
_cell.length_c   1.000
_cell.angle_alpha   90.00
_cell.angle_beta   90.00
_cell.angle_gamma   90.00
#
_symmetry.space_group_name_H-M   'P 1'
#
loop_
_entity.id
_entity.type
_entity.pdbx_description
1 polymer ?
#
loop_
_entity_poly.entity_id
_entity_poly.type
_entity_poly.pdbx_seq_one_letter_code
_entity_poly.pdbx_strand_id
1 'polypeptide(L)'
;MRGRDPHHAELAVREGKSYSVTEALENNLIDLQADSLEGLISQLNGMEVTLASGEEIVLDTESYALDMNEMTFIERFLHVISHPNIAYILLTLGSIGIIAEIYNPGAIFPGIIGGISLLLAFYSLGVLDAYWGGILLILLAFGLFVGEVLTTTFGLFTAGGITALVLGSLILFPGEAPILQVDPWLIATVVIIVTVLFAFVINRVVGAHRRQAKTGREELVGKTALVKQALEPEGTVFFKG
;
A
#
# COMPACT_ATOMS: atom_id res chain seq x y z
N MET A 1 -30.04 -21.20 14.30
CA MET A 1 -29.80 -20.07 15.21
C MET A 1 -30.03 -20.59 16.62
N ARG A 2 -29.06 -20.50 17.52
CA ARG A 2 -29.08 -21.08 18.89
C ARG A 2 -30.10 -20.38 19.81
N GLY A 3 -31.39 -20.39 19.44
CA GLY A 3 -32.45 -19.69 20.19
C GLY A 3 -32.42 -18.16 20.13
N ARG A 4 -31.61 -17.56 19.25
CA ARG A 4 -31.51 -16.09 19.05
C ARG A 4 -32.65 -15.52 18.24
N ASP A 5 -32.97 -14.24 18.45
CA ASP A 5 -33.99 -13.54 17.68
C ASP A 5 -33.60 -13.45 16.19
N PRO A 6 -34.30 -14.17 15.30
CA PRO A 6 -33.96 -14.20 13.88
C PRO A 6 -34.30 -12.89 13.16
N HIS A 7 -35.30 -12.16 13.64
CA HIS A 7 -35.75 -10.92 13.01
C HIS A 7 -34.75 -9.79 13.26
N HIS A 8 -34.32 -9.62 14.51
CA HIS A 8 -33.32 -8.62 14.86
C HIS A 8 -31.95 -8.91 14.23
N ALA A 9 -31.59 -10.18 14.08
CA ALA A 9 -30.42 -10.61 13.33
C ALA A 9 -30.54 -10.30 11.82
N GLU A 10 -31.72 -10.49 11.22
CA GLU A 10 -31.96 -10.16 9.80
C GLU A 10 -31.85 -8.64 9.55
N LEU A 11 -32.40 -7.81 10.45
CA LEU A 11 -32.30 -6.34 10.36
C LEU A 11 -30.84 -5.85 10.40
N ALA A 12 -29.97 -6.52 11.16
CA ALA A 12 -28.56 -6.19 11.19
C ALA A 12 -27.90 -6.35 9.80
N VAL A 13 -28.34 -7.34 9.01
CA VAL A 13 -27.80 -7.61 7.67
C VAL A 13 -28.49 -6.77 6.60
N ARG A 14 -29.82 -6.68 6.62
CA ARG A 14 -30.59 -6.00 5.58
C ARG A 14 -30.55 -4.49 5.67
N GLU A 15 -30.52 -3.97 6.89
CA GLU A 15 -30.66 -2.54 7.17
C GLU A 15 -29.41 -1.94 7.81
N GLY A 16 -28.37 -2.74 8.06
CA GLY A 16 -27.15 -2.28 8.73
C GLY A 16 -27.41 -1.84 10.18
N LYS A 17 -28.49 -2.34 10.80
CA LYS A 17 -28.88 -1.94 12.16
C LYS A 17 -27.82 -2.38 13.17
N SER A 18 -27.24 -1.42 13.86
CA SER A 18 -26.30 -1.65 14.96
C SER A 18 -27.04 -1.60 16.30
N TYR A 19 -26.66 -2.48 17.24
CA TYR A 19 -27.25 -2.57 18.57
C TYR A 19 -26.19 -2.23 19.62
N SER A 20 -26.54 -1.43 20.61
CA SER A 20 -25.77 -1.31 21.84
C SER A 20 -25.80 -2.62 22.63
N VAL A 21 -24.88 -2.77 23.60
CA VAL A 21 -24.80 -4.00 24.41
C VAL A 21 -26.12 -4.28 25.14
N THR A 22 -26.77 -3.23 25.68
CA THR A 22 -28.05 -3.35 26.37
C THR A 22 -29.17 -3.76 25.41
N GLU A 23 -29.26 -3.14 24.24
CA GLU A 23 -30.26 -3.51 23.23
C GLU A 23 -30.04 -4.94 22.72
N ALA A 24 -28.78 -5.37 22.57
CA ALA A 24 -28.46 -6.72 22.15
C ALA A 24 -28.91 -7.76 23.19
N LEU A 25 -28.83 -7.44 24.48
CA LEU A 25 -29.32 -8.32 25.54
C LEU A 25 -30.86 -8.35 25.57
N GLU A 26 -31.51 -7.18 25.50
CA GLU A 26 -32.98 -7.06 25.48
C GLU A 26 -33.62 -7.77 24.28
N ASN A 27 -32.98 -7.70 23.11
CA ASN A 27 -33.45 -8.35 21.89
C ASN A 27 -32.90 -9.78 21.71
N ASN A 28 -32.36 -10.39 22.76
CA ASN A 28 -31.87 -11.78 22.74
C ASN A 28 -30.88 -12.10 21.59
N LEU A 29 -29.96 -11.16 21.33
CA LEU A 29 -28.85 -11.31 20.39
C LEU A 29 -27.57 -11.81 21.08
N ILE A 30 -27.43 -11.55 22.38
CA ILE A 30 -26.35 -12.03 23.27
C ILE A 30 -26.96 -12.65 24.54
N ASP A 31 -26.18 -13.46 25.27
CA ASP A 31 -26.66 -14.11 26.51
C ASP A 31 -26.52 -13.23 27.75
N LEU A 32 -25.44 -12.45 27.81
CA LEU A 32 -25.04 -11.71 29.00
C LEU A 32 -24.11 -10.56 28.64
N GLN A 33 -24.00 -9.62 29.58
CA GLN A 33 -23.01 -8.56 29.57
C GLN A 33 -22.14 -8.66 30.83
N ALA A 34 -20.82 -8.55 30.66
CA ALA A 34 -19.88 -8.55 31.78
C ALA A 34 -18.84 -7.43 31.60
N ASP A 35 -18.51 -6.75 32.70
CA ASP A 35 -17.57 -5.61 32.69
C ASP A 35 -16.09 -6.03 32.74
N SER A 36 -15.82 -7.32 33.00
CA SER A 36 -14.46 -7.87 33.05
C SER A 36 -14.47 -9.37 32.75
N LEU A 37 -13.29 -9.92 32.42
CA LEU A 37 -13.11 -11.35 32.21
C LEU A 37 -13.46 -12.15 33.48
N GLU A 38 -13.08 -11.67 34.66
CA GLU A 38 -13.40 -12.33 35.93
C GLU A 38 -14.90 -12.32 36.23
N GLY A 39 -15.57 -11.20 35.95
CA GLY A 39 -17.02 -11.08 36.05
C GLY A 39 -17.76 -11.97 35.04
N LEU A 40 -17.21 -12.13 33.83
CA LEU A 40 -17.73 -13.03 32.82
C LEU A 40 -17.64 -14.49 33.28
N ILE A 41 -16.46 -14.94 33.73
CA ILE A 41 -16.24 -16.31 34.18
C ILE A 41 -17.16 -16.65 35.35
N SER A 42 -17.30 -15.73 36.32
CA SER A 42 -18.20 -15.92 37.46
C SER A 42 -19.67 -16.05 37.04
N GLN A 43 -20.10 -15.29 36.03
CA GLN A 43 -21.47 -15.37 35.49
C GLN A 43 -21.70 -16.62 34.65
N LEU A 44 -20.66 -17.16 34.00
CA LEU A 44 -20.73 -18.39 33.20
C LEU A 44 -20.91 -19.65 34.05
N ASN A 45 -20.59 -19.61 35.34
CA ASN A 45 -20.74 -20.78 36.21
C ASN A 45 -22.19 -21.25 36.28
N GLY A 46 -22.43 -22.53 36.01
CA GLY A 46 -23.76 -23.14 36.04
C GLY A 46 -24.62 -22.88 34.81
N MET A 47 -24.10 -22.20 33.78
CA MET A 47 -24.84 -21.99 32.52
C MET A 47 -24.85 -23.27 31.67
N GLU A 48 -26.01 -23.61 31.11
CA GLU A 48 -26.15 -24.71 30.15
C GLU A 48 -25.80 -24.23 28.74
N VAL A 49 -24.90 -24.94 28.06
CA VAL A 49 -24.50 -24.64 26.68
C VAL A 49 -24.57 -25.89 25.81
N THR A 50 -25.06 -25.71 24.59
CA THR A 50 -25.07 -26.77 23.57
C THR A 50 -23.80 -26.72 22.74
N LEU A 51 -23.00 -27.79 22.78
CA LEU A 51 -21.80 -27.96 21.98
C LEU A 51 -22.14 -28.17 20.49
N ALA A 52 -21.13 -28.02 19.62
CA ALA A 52 -21.29 -28.30 18.19
C ALA A 52 -21.68 -29.76 17.90
N SER A 53 -21.36 -30.68 18.83
CA SER A 53 -21.78 -32.08 18.80
C SER A 53 -23.27 -32.29 19.10
N GLY A 54 -23.97 -31.26 19.60
CA GLY A 54 -25.36 -31.36 20.08
C GLY A 54 -25.49 -31.81 21.54
N GLU A 55 -24.38 -32.06 22.22
CA GLU A 55 -24.35 -32.35 23.65
C GLU A 55 -24.61 -31.07 24.48
N GLU A 56 -25.48 -31.17 25.48
CA GLU A 56 -25.73 -30.10 26.45
C GLU A 56 -24.82 -30.32 27.66
N ILE A 57 -24.00 -29.32 27.97
CA ILE A 57 -23.11 -29.34 29.13
C ILE A 57 -23.41 -28.15 30.03
N VAL A 58 -23.28 -28.34 31.34
CA VAL A 58 -23.27 -27.24 32.31
C VAL A 58 -21.83 -26.77 32.47
N LEU A 59 -21.61 -25.47 32.31
CA LEU A 59 -20.30 -24.86 32.49
C LEU A 59 -19.92 -24.86 33.97
N ASP A 60 -18.85 -25.57 34.32
CA ASP A 60 -18.18 -25.47 35.61
C ASP A 60 -16.95 -24.59 35.48
N THR A 61 -16.97 -23.46 36.18
CA THR A 61 -15.89 -22.47 36.18
C THR A 61 -15.30 -22.27 37.58
N GLU A 62 -15.61 -23.14 38.55
CA GLU A 62 -15.03 -23.06 39.90
C GLU A 62 -13.52 -23.35 39.91
N SER A 63 -13.06 -24.17 38.95
CA SER A 63 -11.65 -24.52 38.76
C SER A 63 -11.27 -24.46 37.29
N TYR A 64 -10.95 -23.26 36.80
CA TYR A 64 -10.46 -23.04 35.44
C TYR A 64 -8.95 -22.75 35.41
N ALA A 65 -8.30 -23.14 34.31
CA ALA A 65 -6.96 -22.67 33.98
C ALA A 65 -7.08 -21.65 32.84
N LEU A 66 -6.51 -20.47 33.01
CA LEU A 66 -6.39 -19.51 31.92
C LEU A 66 -5.25 -19.93 31.00
N ASP A 67 -5.62 -20.28 29.77
CA ASP A 67 -4.67 -20.42 28.67
C ASP A 67 -4.86 -19.24 27.71
N MET A 68 -3.95 -18.27 27.81
CA MET A 68 -3.95 -17.10 26.94
C MET A 68 -3.25 -17.46 25.64
N ASN A 69 -4.04 -17.68 24.59
CA ASN A 69 -3.49 -17.89 23.25
C ASN A 69 -3.04 -16.55 22.65
N GLU A 70 -1.82 -16.13 22.99
CA GLU A 70 -1.23 -14.92 22.45
C GLU A 70 -0.76 -15.11 21.00
N MET A 71 -0.82 -14.03 20.22
CA MET A 71 -0.21 -14.02 18.88
C MET A 71 1.29 -14.32 18.97
N THR A 72 1.73 -15.32 18.21
CA THR A 72 3.15 -15.57 17.97
C THR A 72 3.81 -14.35 17.31
N PHE A 73 5.14 -14.29 17.32
CA PHE A 73 5.88 -13.22 16.65
C PHE A 73 5.48 -13.06 15.17
N ILE A 74 5.29 -14.19 14.47
CA ILE A 74 4.90 -14.20 13.06
C ILE A 74 3.49 -13.67 12.89
N GLU A 75 2.52 -14.16 13.67
CA GLU A 75 1.13 -13.67 13.62
C GLU A 75 1.05 -12.18 13.94
N ARG A 76 1.81 -11.71 14.93
CA ARG A 76 1.87 -10.28 15.26
C ARG A 76 2.42 -9.45 14.11
N PHE A 77 3.48 -9.92 13.44
CA PHE A 77 4.02 -9.25 12.26
C PHE A 77 3.01 -9.24 11.10
N LEU A 78 2.37 -10.38 10.81
CA LEU A 78 1.35 -10.52 9.76
C LEU A 78 0.14 -9.64 10.05
N HIS A 79 -0.28 -9.55 11.32
CA HIS A 79 -1.35 -8.67 11.76
C HIS A 79 -1.00 -7.19 11.54
N VAL A 80 0.25 -6.80 11.83
CA VAL A 80 0.71 -5.41 11.60
C VAL A 80 0.71 -5.07 10.12
N ILE A 81 1.25 -5.92 9.24
CA ILE A 81 1.27 -5.61 7.80
C ILE A 81 -0.12 -5.65 7.17
N SER A 82 -1.05 -6.42 7.76
CA SER A 82 -2.47 -6.47 7.40
C SER A 82 -3.26 -5.24 7.84
N HIS A 83 -2.61 -4.10 8.05
CA HIS A 83 -3.26 -2.81 8.23
C HIS A 83 -3.31 -2.06 6.88
N PRO A 84 -4.47 -1.49 6.46
CA PRO A 84 -4.62 -0.80 5.17
C PRO A 84 -3.52 0.23 4.85
N ASN A 85 -3.21 1.10 5.81
CA ASN A 85 -2.11 2.07 5.72
C ASN A 85 -0.73 1.43 5.47
N ILE A 86 -0.40 0.34 6.17
CA ILE A 86 0.90 -0.32 6.04
C ILE A 86 0.97 -1.06 4.69
N ALA A 87 -0.09 -1.77 4.30
CA ALA A 87 -0.19 -2.40 2.99
C ALA A 87 -0.03 -1.39 1.85
N TYR A 88 -0.67 -0.21 1.96
CA TYR A 88 -0.54 0.88 1.00
C TYR A 88 0.88 1.43 0.92
N ILE A 89 1.55 1.66 2.05
CA ILE A 89 2.95 2.09 2.09
C ILE A 89 3.86 1.04 1.44
N LEU A 90 3.69 -0.24 1.78
CA LEU A 90 4.48 -1.33 1.20
C LEU A 90 4.29 -1.45 -0.31
N LEU A 91 3.05 -1.30 -0.81
CA LEU A 91 2.76 -1.31 -2.25
C LEU A 91 3.46 -0.15 -2.97
N THR A 92 3.37 1.05 -2.39
CA THR A 92 3.97 2.26 -2.94
C THR A 92 5.50 2.19 -2.92
N LEU A 93 6.08 1.83 -1.76
CA LEU A 93 7.52 1.71 -1.59
C LEU A 93 8.09 0.58 -2.46
N GLY A 94 7.38 -0.53 -2.53
CA GLY A 94 7.69 -1.66 -3.41
C GLY A 94 7.78 -1.24 -4.87
N SER A 95 6.76 -0.51 -5.34
CA SER A 95 6.71 0.01 -6.71
C SER A 95 7.87 0.98 -6.99
N ILE A 96 8.17 1.90 -6.07
CA ILE A 96 9.30 2.83 -6.19
C ILE A 96 10.63 2.08 -6.23
N GLY A 97 10.84 1.07 -5.37
CA GLY A 97 12.08 0.30 -5.29
C GLY A 97 12.38 -0.45 -6.60
N ILE A 98 11.36 -1.09 -7.19
CA ILE A 98 11.47 -1.73 -8.50
C ILE A 98 11.79 -0.72 -9.60
N ILE A 99 11.11 0.43 -9.60
CA ILE A 99 11.36 1.49 -10.57
C ILE A 99 12.79 2.05 -10.43
N ALA A 100 13.27 2.24 -9.21
CA ALA A 100 14.61 2.73 -8.93
C ALA A 100 15.70 1.78 -9.45
N GLU A 101 15.50 0.46 -9.31
CA GLU A 101 16.37 -0.57 -9.90
C GLU A 101 16.40 -0.48 -11.44
N ILE A 102 15.23 -0.32 -12.08
CA ILE A 102 15.12 -0.22 -13.54
C ILE A 102 15.90 0.99 -14.09
N TYR A 103 15.88 2.13 -13.38
CA TYR A 103 16.61 3.33 -13.80
C TYR A 103 18.10 3.30 -13.51
N ASN A 104 18.52 2.62 -12.45
CA ASN A 104 19.92 2.51 -12.05
C ASN A 104 20.33 1.03 -12.02
N PRO A 105 20.41 0.37 -13.19
CA PRO A 105 20.76 -1.04 -13.24
C PRO A 105 22.12 -1.28 -12.58
N GLY A 106 22.15 -2.20 -11.61
CA GLY A 106 23.35 -2.53 -10.82
C GLY A 106 23.32 -1.99 -9.39
N ALA A 107 22.38 -1.13 -9.05
CA ALA A 107 22.07 -0.81 -7.66
C ALA A 107 21.18 -1.90 -7.07
N ILE A 108 21.68 -3.10 -6.77
CA ILE A 108 20.89 -4.29 -6.35
C ILE A 108 19.92 -4.05 -5.16
N PHE A 109 20.23 -3.06 -4.32
CA PHE A 109 19.58 -2.85 -3.02
C PHE A 109 18.10 -2.40 -3.11
N PRO A 110 17.72 -1.37 -3.91
CA PRO A 110 16.33 -0.95 -4.06
C PRO A 110 15.46 -2.02 -4.73
N GLY A 111 16.00 -2.82 -5.66
CA GLY A 111 15.25 -3.92 -6.27
C GLY A 111 14.85 -5.00 -5.28
N ILE A 112 15.78 -5.43 -4.40
CA ILE A 112 15.48 -6.43 -3.36
C ILE A 112 14.47 -5.90 -2.35
N ILE A 113 14.69 -4.69 -1.82
CA ILE A 113 13.76 -4.08 -0.86
C ILE A 113 12.40 -3.84 -1.51
N GLY A 114 12.40 -3.37 -2.75
CA GLY A 114 11.20 -3.17 -3.55
C GLY A 114 10.41 -4.45 -3.72
N GLY A 115 11.08 -5.52 -4.16
CA GLY A 115 10.48 -6.84 -4.35
C GLY A 115 9.91 -7.45 -3.06
N ILE A 116 10.67 -7.42 -1.96
CA ILE A 116 10.18 -7.90 -0.66
C ILE A 116 8.96 -7.09 -0.19
N SER A 117 9.04 -5.76 -0.30
CA SER A 117 7.92 -4.88 0.07
C SER A 117 6.68 -5.16 -0.76
N LEU A 118 6.84 -5.39 -2.06
CA LEU A 118 5.74 -5.71 -2.97
C LEU A 118 5.11 -7.07 -2.66
N LEU A 119 5.92 -8.09 -2.33
CA LEU A 119 5.42 -9.41 -1.91
C LEU A 119 4.60 -9.32 -0.62
N LEU A 120 5.11 -8.59 0.38
CA LEU A 120 4.38 -8.34 1.63
C LEU A 120 3.11 -7.51 1.40
N ALA A 121 3.16 -6.53 0.50
CA ALA A 121 1.99 -5.77 0.10
C ALA A 121 0.93 -6.67 -0.52
N PHE A 122 1.29 -7.56 -1.46
CA PHE A 122 0.34 -8.48 -2.09
C PHE A 122 -0.28 -9.47 -1.11
N TYR A 123 0.49 -9.98 -0.15
CA TYR A 123 -0.07 -10.76 0.95
C TYR A 123 -1.14 -9.94 1.71
N SER A 124 -0.79 -8.72 2.11
CA SER A 124 -1.67 -7.85 2.90
C SER A 124 -2.93 -7.44 2.12
N LEU A 125 -2.79 -7.17 0.82
CA LEU A 125 -3.92 -6.87 -0.08
C LEU A 125 -4.89 -8.05 -0.21
N GLY A 126 -4.38 -9.28 -0.21
CA GLY A 126 -5.21 -10.48 -0.22
C GLY A 126 -5.96 -10.70 1.10
N VAL A 127 -5.31 -10.44 2.23
CA VAL A 127 -5.95 -10.53 3.57
C VAL A 127 -7.00 -9.45 3.78
N LEU A 128 -6.78 -8.27 3.22
CA LEU A 128 -7.67 -7.10 3.34
C LEU A 128 -8.77 -7.04 2.27
N ASP A 129 -8.91 -8.07 1.43
CA ASP A 129 -9.86 -8.11 0.32
C ASP A 129 -9.81 -6.85 -0.56
N ALA A 130 -8.59 -6.42 -0.91
CA ALA A 130 -8.36 -5.19 -1.66
C ALA A 130 -9.08 -5.18 -3.01
N TYR A 131 -9.62 -4.01 -3.39
CA TYR A 131 -10.29 -3.86 -4.66
C TYR A 131 -9.30 -3.84 -5.82
N TRP A 132 -9.48 -4.77 -6.76
CA TRP A 132 -8.61 -4.92 -7.94
C TRP A 132 -8.49 -3.64 -8.77
N GLY A 133 -9.57 -2.86 -8.89
CA GLY A 133 -9.53 -1.58 -9.59
C GLY A 133 -8.53 -0.59 -8.95
N GLY A 134 -8.44 -0.57 -7.62
CA GLY A 134 -7.48 0.27 -6.89
C GLY A 134 -6.04 -0.15 -7.15
N ILE A 135 -5.78 -1.46 -7.07
CA ILE A 135 -4.46 -2.04 -7.34
C ILE A 135 -4.00 -1.68 -8.76
N LEU A 136 -4.85 -1.90 -9.76
CA LEU A 136 -4.53 -1.64 -11.16
C LEU A 136 -4.29 -0.15 -11.43
N LEU A 137 -5.06 0.75 -10.81
CA LEU A 137 -4.84 2.19 -10.95
C LEU A 137 -3.52 2.65 -10.32
N ILE A 138 -3.13 2.08 -9.16
CA ILE A 138 -1.83 2.39 -8.53
C ILE A 138 -0.68 1.89 -9.42
N LEU A 139 -0.75 0.66 -9.93
CA LEU A 139 0.25 0.13 -10.84
C LEU A 139 0.33 0.95 -12.14
N LEU A 140 -0.82 1.35 -12.69
CA LEU A 140 -0.89 2.25 -13.84
C LEU A 140 -0.23 3.60 -13.54
N ALA A 141 -0.45 4.17 -12.35
CA ALA A 141 0.17 5.43 -11.96
C ALA A 141 1.70 5.37 -12.02
N PHE A 142 2.28 4.31 -11.45
CA PHE A 142 3.73 4.07 -11.51
C PHE A 142 4.21 3.82 -12.94
N GLY A 143 3.45 3.09 -13.76
CA GLY A 143 3.74 2.93 -15.18
C GLY A 143 3.73 4.24 -15.96
N LEU A 144 2.80 5.15 -15.68
CA LEU A 144 2.72 6.48 -16.28
C LEU A 144 3.90 7.36 -15.84
N PHE A 145 4.26 7.35 -14.56
CA PHE A 145 5.46 8.06 -14.08
C PHE A 145 6.72 7.56 -14.77
N VAL A 146 6.86 6.24 -14.96
CA VAL A 146 7.96 5.65 -15.70
C VAL A 146 7.96 6.11 -17.17
N GLY A 147 6.79 6.08 -17.80
CA GLY A 147 6.61 6.55 -19.17
C GLY A 147 7.00 8.01 -19.35
N GLU A 148 6.71 8.88 -18.37
CA GLU A 148 7.06 10.30 -18.43
C GLU A 148 8.59 10.47 -18.47
N VAL A 149 9.31 9.76 -17.62
CA VAL A 149 10.78 9.83 -17.59
C VAL A 149 11.39 9.34 -18.91
N LEU A 150 10.79 8.34 -19.55
CA LEU A 150 11.29 7.78 -20.81
C LEU A 150 10.94 8.62 -22.05
N THR A 151 9.75 9.23 -22.09
CA THR A 151 9.25 9.95 -23.29
C THR A 151 9.23 11.46 -23.15
N THR A 152 9.40 12.01 -21.95
CA THR A 152 9.31 13.44 -21.60
C THR A 152 8.14 14.13 -22.30
N THR A 153 6.92 13.77 -21.92
CA THR A 153 5.65 14.23 -22.52
C THR A 153 5.17 15.59 -21.98
N PHE A 154 6.07 16.41 -21.42
CA PHE A 154 5.78 17.70 -20.80
C PHE A 154 4.75 17.64 -19.66
N GLY A 155 4.67 16.52 -18.93
CA GLY A 155 3.87 16.38 -17.71
C GLY A 155 2.49 15.73 -17.89
N LEU A 156 2.12 15.30 -19.11
CA LEU A 156 0.84 14.62 -19.35
C LEU A 156 0.74 13.30 -18.58
N PHE A 157 1.78 12.46 -18.64
CA PHE A 157 1.78 11.20 -17.91
C PHE A 157 1.95 11.43 -16.41
N THR A 158 2.61 12.52 -16.00
CA THR A 158 2.65 12.93 -14.58
C THR A 158 1.25 13.25 -14.06
N ALA A 159 0.46 14.06 -14.77
CA ALA A 159 -0.91 14.40 -14.36
C ALA A 159 -1.82 13.17 -14.33
N GLY A 160 -1.73 12.31 -15.35
CA GLY A 160 -2.43 11.03 -15.39
C GLY A 160 -2.01 10.09 -14.24
N GLY A 161 -0.71 10.03 -13.94
CA GLY A 161 -0.16 9.23 -12.85
C GLY A 161 -0.63 9.70 -11.47
N ILE A 162 -0.62 11.02 -11.21
CA ILE A 162 -1.16 11.57 -9.95
C ILE A 162 -2.64 11.23 -9.82
N THR A 163 -3.42 11.42 -10.89
CA THR A 163 -4.86 11.13 -10.88
C THR A 163 -5.13 9.65 -10.63
N ALA A 164 -4.41 8.77 -11.31
CA ALA A 164 -4.51 7.32 -11.13
C ALA A 164 -4.07 6.89 -9.73
N LEU A 165 -3.01 7.50 -9.16
CA LEU A 165 -2.54 7.19 -7.82
C LEU A 165 -3.58 7.62 -6.77
N VAL A 166 -4.13 8.84 -6.87
CA VAL A 166 -5.16 9.34 -5.95
C VAL A 166 -6.40 8.46 -6.00
N LEU A 167 -6.96 8.25 -7.20
CA LEU A 167 -8.17 7.43 -7.36
C LEU A 167 -7.93 5.99 -6.93
N GLY A 168 -6.80 5.41 -7.33
CA GLY A 168 -6.42 4.06 -6.95
C GLY A 168 -6.29 3.89 -5.44
N SER A 169 -5.70 4.87 -4.75
CA SER A 169 -5.56 4.86 -3.28
C SER A 169 -6.89 4.98 -2.55
N LEU A 170 -7.81 5.82 -3.05
CA LEU A 170 -9.13 6.02 -2.46
C LEU A 170 -10.03 4.78 -2.60
N ILE A 171 -9.94 4.06 -3.72
CA ILE A 171 -10.78 2.88 -3.97
C ILE A 171 -10.11 1.57 -3.55
N LEU A 172 -8.85 1.60 -3.09
CA LEU A 172 -8.05 0.39 -2.79
C LEU A 172 -8.74 -0.51 -1.75
N PHE A 173 -9.30 0.10 -0.71
CA PHE A 173 -10.04 -0.58 0.34
C PHE A 173 -11.41 0.07 0.52
N PRO A 174 -12.49 -0.51 -0.05
CA PRO A 174 -13.83 0.10 -0.04
C PRO A 174 -14.60 -0.12 1.28
N GLY A 175 -13.92 -0.36 2.40
CA GLY A 175 -14.57 -0.73 3.68
C GLY A 175 -15.48 0.35 4.25
N GLU A 176 -16.60 -0.05 4.88
CA GLU A 176 -17.57 0.89 5.47
C GLU A 176 -17.04 1.57 6.74
N ALA A 177 -16.13 0.91 7.45
CA ALA A 177 -15.49 1.45 8.65
C ALA A 177 -14.22 2.25 8.28
N PRO A 178 -14.02 3.47 8.83
CA PRO A 178 -12.83 4.28 8.56
C PRO A 178 -11.49 3.56 8.85
N ILE A 179 -11.49 2.62 9.80
CA ILE A 179 -10.29 1.84 10.17
C ILE A 179 -9.85 0.84 9.09
N LEU A 180 -10.76 0.47 8.19
CA LEU A 180 -10.50 -0.44 7.09
C LEU A 180 -10.10 0.31 5.80
N GLN A 181 -10.08 1.64 5.82
CA GLN A 181 -9.67 2.46 4.69
C GLN A 181 -8.23 2.97 4.84
N VAL A 182 -7.61 3.43 3.75
CA VAL A 182 -6.36 4.19 3.83
C VAL A 182 -6.67 5.58 4.37
N ASP A 183 -5.89 6.05 5.34
CA ASP A 183 -6.01 7.40 5.89
C ASP A 183 -5.82 8.44 4.76
N PRO A 184 -6.80 9.34 4.51
CA PRO A 184 -6.68 10.38 3.50
C PRO A 184 -5.44 11.27 3.66
N TRP A 185 -4.96 11.49 4.88
CA TRP A 185 -3.73 12.24 5.11
C TRP A 185 -2.49 11.48 4.68
N LEU A 186 -2.49 10.16 4.86
CA LEU A 186 -1.44 9.30 4.34
C LEU A 186 -1.42 9.33 2.81
N ILE A 187 -2.59 9.23 2.17
CA ILE A 187 -2.71 9.34 0.70
C ILE A 187 -2.11 10.68 0.23
N ALA A 188 -2.52 11.80 0.84
CA ALA A 188 -2.02 13.12 0.46
C ALA A 188 -0.49 13.21 0.62
N THR A 189 0.03 12.70 1.73
CA THR A 189 1.47 12.68 2.02
C THR A 189 2.24 11.86 0.98
N VAL A 190 1.77 10.65 0.68
CA VAL A 190 2.39 9.77 -0.31
C VAL A 190 2.35 10.39 -1.70
N VAL A 191 1.20 10.92 -2.12
CA VAL A 191 1.06 11.59 -3.43
C VAL A 191 2.01 12.76 -3.55
N ILE A 192 2.15 13.60 -2.52
CA ILE A 192 3.11 14.72 -2.51
C ILE A 192 4.54 14.19 -2.63
N ILE A 193 4.94 13.23 -1.81
CA ILE A 193 6.30 12.66 -1.82
C ILE A 193 6.63 12.07 -3.19
N VAL A 194 5.74 11.24 -3.73
CA VAL A 194 5.90 10.60 -5.04
C VAL A 194 6.00 11.65 -6.14
N THR A 195 5.11 12.64 -6.14
CA THR A 195 5.11 13.72 -7.14
C THR A 195 6.42 14.52 -7.09
N VAL A 196 6.87 14.91 -5.90
CA VAL A 196 8.13 15.64 -5.71
C VAL A 196 9.33 14.80 -6.16
N LEU A 197 9.35 13.52 -5.81
CA LEU A 197 10.42 12.60 -6.19
C LEU A 197 10.51 12.44 -7.71
N PHE A 198 9.39 12.18 -8.38
CA PHE A 198 9.39 12.05 -9.85
C PHE A 198 9.68 13.38 -10.54
N ALA A 199 9.16 14.51 -10.04
CA ALA A 199 9.50 15.83 -10.56
C ALA A 199 11.01 16.10 -10.45
N PHE A 200 11.64 15.71 -9.34
CA PHE A 200 13.09 15.81 -9.17
C PHE A 200 13.86 14.94 -10.17
N VAL A 201 13.45 13.67 -10.33
CA VAL A 201 14.06 12.74 -11.29
C VAL A 201 13.94 13.27 -12.70
N ILE A 202 12.75 13.70 -13.14
CA ILE A 202 12.51 14.26 -14.46
C ILE A 202 13.39 15.49 -14.69
N ASN A 203 13.45 16.43 -13.74
CA ASN A 203 14.32 17.61 -13.85
C ASN A 203 15.79 17.24 -14.02
N ARG A 204 16.28 16.21 -13.31
CA ARG A 204 17.65 15.72 -13.45
C ARG A 204 17.88 15.04 -14.80
N VAL A 205 16.95 14.22 -15.26
CA VAL A 205 17.05 13.51 -16.55
C VAL A 205 17.03 14.50 -17.71
N VAL A 206 16.11 15.46 -17.71
CA VAL A 206 16.04 16.53 -18.73
C VAL A 206 17.29 17.41 -18.67
N GLY A 207 17.75 17.76 -17.48
CA GLY A 207 18.99 18.53 -17.30
C GLY A 207 20.23 17.79 -17.79
N ALA A 208 20.30 16.47 -17.62
CA ALA A 208 21.38 15.63 -18.14
C ALA A 208 21.36 15.55 -19.67
N HIS A 209 20.17 15.38 -20.28
CA HIS A 209 20.01 15.36 -21.74
C HIS A 209 20.30 16.73 -22.39
N ARG A 210 20.03 17.84 -21.69
CA ARG A 210 20.32 19.21 -22.18
C ARG A 210 21.78 19.63 -22.03
N ARG A 211 22.60 18.91 -21.27
CA ARG A 211 24.05 19.17 -21.23
C ARG A 211 24.65 18.67 -22.55
N GLN A 212 24.95 19.63 -23.44
CA GLN A 212 25.55 19.47 -24.77
C GLN A 212 26.30 18.15 -24.97
N ALA A 213 25.92 17.41 -26.02
CA ALA A 213 26.67 16.28 -26.54
C ALA A 213 28.14 16.68 -26.71
N LYS A 214 29.01 16.14 -25.85
CA LYS A 214 30.47 16.31 -25.93
C LYS A 214 31.13 15.27 -26.85
N THR A 215 30.40 14.78 -27.84
CA THR A 215 30.86 13.72 -28.73
C THR A 215 30.27 13.93 -30.12
N GLY A 216 31.13 14.02 -31.13
CA GLY A 216 30.72 14.11 -32.54
C GLY A 216 31.07 15.44 -33.21
N ARG A 217 30.63 15.60 -34.47
CA ARG A 217 30.91 16.79 -35.28
C ARG A 217 30.25 18.04 -34.71
N GLU A 218 29.15 17.90 -33.96
CA GLU A 218 28.48 19.05 -33.33
C GLU A 218 29.29 19.68 -32.19
N GLU A 219 30.22 18.94 -31.55
CA GLU A 219 31.09 19.52 -30.51
C GLU A 219 32.06 20.56 -31.11
N LEU A 220 32.42 20.41 -32.39
CA LEU A 220 33.38 21.27 -33.07
C LEU A 220 32.80 22.66 -33.40
N VAL A 221 31.47 22.79 -33.44
CA VAL A 221 30.80 24.03 -33.84
C VAL A 221 30.93 25.09 -32.73
N GLY A 222 31.56 26.21 -33.06
CA GLY A 222 31.80 27.32 -32.13
C GLY A 222 32.96 27.14 -31.17
N LYS A 223 33.81 26.12 -31.37
CA LYS A 223 35.04 25.91 -30.60
C LYS A 223 36.28 26.39 -31.36
N THR A 224 37.27 26.86 -30.63
CA THR A 224 38.57 27.25 -31.17
C THR A 224 39.50 26.03 -31.21
N ALA A 225 40.16 25.81 -32.35
CA ALA A 225 41.13 24.73 -32.55
C ALA A 225 42.48 25.30 -33.02
N LEU A 226 43.57 24.57 -32.79
CA LEU A 226 44.91 25.02 -33.18
C LEU A 226 45.26 24.53 -34.58
N VAL A 227 45.57 25.47 -35.47
CA VAL A 227 46.00 25.20 -36.84
C VAL A 227 47.50 24.94 -36.83
N LYS A 228 47.91 23.69 -37.10
CA LYS A 228 49.35 23.32 -37.17
C LYS A 228 49.96 23.55 -38.55
N GLN A 229 49.14 23.68 -39.59
CA GLN A 229 49.56 23.87 -40.98
C GLN A 229 48.64 24.89 -41.65
N ALA A 230 49.18 25.75 -42.52
CA ALA A 230 48.39 26.78 -43.22
C ALA A 230 47.21 26.15 -43.97
N LEU A 231 46.03 26.76 -43.83
CA LEU A 231 44.80 26.30 -44.48
C LEU A 231 44.73 26.87 -45.90
N GLU A 232 44.52 26.02 -46.90
CA GLU A 232 44.40 26.42 -48.31
C GLU A 232 43.39 25.56 -49.06
N PRO A 233 42.15 26.00 -49.31
CA PRO A 233 41.22 26.70 -48.41
C PRO A 233 40.62 25.78 -47.32
N GLU A 234 40.87 24.47 -47.41
CA GLU A 234 40.54 23.45 -46.39
C GLU A 234 41.83 22.94 -45.74
N GLY A 235 41.72 22.31 -44.57
CA GLY A 235 42.87 21.72 -43.89
C GLY A 235 42.54 21.11 -42.53
N THR A 236 43.58 20.57 -41.87
CA THR A 236 43.42 19.83 -40.62
C THR A 236 43.70 20.71 -39.41
N VAL A 237 42.79 20.69 -38.43
CA VAL A 237 42.96 21.39 -37.16
C VAL A 237 43.11 20.41 -36.01
N PHE A 238 43.92 20.76 -35.01
CA PHE A 238 44.07 19.96 -33.81
C PHE A 238 43.07 20.45 -32.75
N PHE A 239 42.10 19.60 -32.40
CA PHE A 239 41.07 19.90 -31.40
C PHE A 239 41.07 18.82 -30.31
N LYS A 240 41.52 19.22 -29.10
CA LYS A 240 41.77 18.38 -27.91
C LYS A 240 42.74 17.20 -28.14
N GLY A 241 43.84 17.21 -27.37
CA GLY A 241 44.71 16.07 -27.13
C GLY A 241 44.42 15.46 -25.79
#